data_AF-A0A9D7KK90-F1
#
_entry.id   AF-A0A9D7KK90-F1
#
_cell.length_a   1.000
_cell.length_b   1.000
_cell.length_c   1.000
_cell.angle_alpha   90.00
_cell.angle_beta   90.00
_cell.angle_gamma   90.00
#
_symmetry.space_group_name_H-M   'P 1'
#
loop_
_entity.id
_entity.type
_entity.pdbx_description
1 polymer ?
#
loop_
_entity_poly.entity_id
_entity_poly.type
_entity_poly.pdbx_seq_one_letter_code
_entity_poly.pdbx_strand_id
1 'polypeptide(L)'
;LLDDREITIKEFWLIDPAEYLDENDLLRYRNRDSAVNAVRKLFDKPNDSSQNLISKIISQGITGKTVISGVVHQDIPIKVLAPSEGHYSELVKEMVADFGLKTYEESDTSVYDENALPDESEVKSVIDLDDDSSPYNASSIVLLFEPGDGTKYLFTGDANCASLMDMIDRCNGELDNITILKVSHHGSKHNMTTEIIEKITSKNFNYIS
;
A
#
# COMPACT_ATOMS: atom_id res chain seq x y z
N LEU A 1 -1.88 5.70 19.14
CA LEU A 1 -0.45 5.42 18.87
C LEU A 1 0.40 6.68 18.93
N LEU A 2 0.27 7.64 17.99
CA LEU A 2 1.12 8.84 17.98
C LEU A 2 0.93 9.77 19.19
N ASP A 3 -0.23 9.74 19.85
CA ASP A 3 -0.49 10.53 21.07
C ASP A 3 -0.21 9.74 22.36
N ASP A 4 0.21 8.48 22.22
CA ASP A 4 0.46 7.59 23.35
C ASP A 4 1.86 7.87 23.93
N ARG A 5 1.92 8.19 25.22
CA ARG A 5 3.19 8.52 25.90
C ARG A 5 3.98 7.29 26.32
N GLU A 6 3.37 6.11 26.29
CA GLU A 6 4.03 4.84 26.65
C GLU A 6 4.72 4.20 25.46
N ILE A 7 4.43 4.66 24.24
CA ILE A 7 4.97 4.11 23.00
C ILE A 7 5.92 5.11 22.36
N THR A 8 7.18 4.69 22.18
CA THR A 8 8.17 5.47 21.43
C THR A 8 8.29 4.93 20.02
N ILE A 9 7.95 5.76 19.03
CA ILE A 9 8.16 5.45 17.61
C ILE A 9 9.58 5.89 17.24
N LYS A 10 10.43 4.93 16.89
CA LYS A 10 11.82 5.20 16.48
C LYS A 10 11.94 5.56 15.00
N GLU A 11 11.22 4.84 14.16
CA GLU A 11 11.22 5.01 12.71
C GLU A 11 9.79 4.91 12.20
N PHE A 12 9.45 5.74 11.20
CA PHE A 12 8.15 5.74 10.57
C PHE A 12 8.33 5.58 9.07
N TRP A 13 8.00 4.40 8.55
CA TRP A 13 8.04 4.12 7.12
C TRP A 13 6.73 4.54 6.45
N LEU A 14 6.83 5.33 5.39
CA LEU A 14 5.73 5.70 4.51
C LEU A 14 6.26 5.84 3.08
N ILE A 15 5.43 6.29 2.14
CA ILE A 15 5.89 6.76 0.83
C ILE A 15 5.26 8.13 0.62
N ASP A 16 6.09 9.18 0.61
CA ASP A 16 5.58 10.55 0.43
C ASP A 16 5.49 10.87 -1.08
N PRO A 17 4.28 11.03 -1.66
CA PRO A 17 4.12 11.34 -3.07
C PRO A 17 4.77 12.68 -3.45
N ALA A 18 4.99 13.57 -2.48
CA ALA A 18 5.70 14.83 -2.70
C ALA A 18 7.17 14.64 -3.14
N GLU A 19 7.80 13.50 -2.82
CA GLU A 19 9.17 13.17 -3.24
C GLU A 19 9.24 12.77 -4.73
N TYR A 20 8.11 12.43 -5.33
CA TYR A 20 8.00 11.87 -6.69
C TYR A 20 7.35 12.84 -7.70
N LEU A 21 7.07 14.08 -7.31
CA LEU A 21 6.56 15.10 -8.21
C LEU A 21 7.59 15.50 -9.26
N ASP A 22 7.22 15.41 -10.54
CA ASP A 22 8.07 15.84 -11.65
C ASP A 22 7.82 17.30 -12.09
N GLU A 23 8.60 17.82 -13.05
CA GLU A 23 8.42 19.19 -13.54
C GLU A 23 7.04 19.43 -14.17
N ASN A 24 6.45 18.42 -14.83
CA ASN A 24 5.13 18.53 -15.44
C ASN A 24 4.03 18.59 -14.38
N ASP A 25 4.15 17.81 -13.31
CA ASP A 25 3.24 17.86 -12.16
C ASP A 25 3.28 19.24 -11.52
N LEU A 26 4.49 19.79 -11.33
CA LEU A 26 4.67 21.12 -10.79
C LEU A 26 4.04 22.22 -11.67
N LEU A 27 4.04 22.06 -13.00
CA LEU A 27 3.38 23.00 -13.92
C LEU A 27 1.85 23.02 -13.77
N ARG A 28 1.24 21.93 -13.30
CA ARG A 28 -0.20 21.88 -13.01
C ARG A 28 -0.57 22.72 -11.79
N TYR A 29 0.39 22.96 -10.90
CA TYR A 29 0.22 23.78 -9.71
C TYR A 29 0.90 25.14 -9.86
N ARG A 30 0.40 26.16 -9.14
CA ARG A 30 0.98 27.51 -9.22
C ARG A 30 2.43 27.57 -8.71
N ASN A 31 2.79 26.67 -7.79
CA ASN A 31 4.11 26.54 -7.18
C ASN A 31 4.27 25.17 -6.51
N ARG A 32 5.51 24.84 -6.11
CA ARG A 32 5.86 23.58 -5.45
C ARG A 32 5.09 23.34 -4.15
N ASP A 33 4.98 24.35 -3.29
CA ASP A 33 4.27 24.19 -2.01
C ASP A 33 2.80 23.81 -2.22
N SER A 34 2.17 24.34 -3.27
CA SER A 34 0.79 24.00 -3.63
C SER A 34 0.67 22.55 -4.10
N ALA A 35 1.64 22.05 -4.88
CA ALA A 35 1.67 20.67 -5.34
C ALA A 35 1.88 19.70 -4.16
N VAL A 36 2.87 19.98 -3.30
CA VAL A 36 3.17 19.20 -2.09
C VAL A 36 1.96 19.14 -1.17
N ASN A 37 1.32 20.29 -0.91
CA ASN A 37 0.13 20.34 -0.07
C ASN A 37 -1.05 19.59 -0.69
N ALA A 38 -1.18 19.57 -2.02
CA ALA A 38 -2.26 18.86 -2.70
C ALA A 38 -2.12 17.35 -2.55
N VAL A 39 -0.95 16.79 -2.87
CA VAL A 39 -0.74 15.33 -2.81
C VAL A 39 -0.68 14.79 -1.38
N ARG A 40 -0.23 15.62 -0.41
CA ARG A 40 -0.21 15.21 1.00
C ARG A 40 -1.58 15.20 1.67
N LYS A 41 -2.65 15.67 1.02
CA LYS A 41 -4.03 15.49 1.51
C LYS A 41 -4.41 14.02 1.65
N LEU A 42 -3.72 13.11 0.95
CA LEU A 42 -3.83 11.67 1.15
C LEU A 42 -3.65 11.26 2.63
N PHE A 43 -2.88 12.03 3.37
CA PHE A 43 -2.59 11.78 4.78
C PHE A 43 -3.47 12.56 5.75
N ASP A 44 -4.51 13.23 5.25
CA ASP A 44 -5.51 13.87 6.09
C ASP A 44 -6.32 12.81 6.81
N LYS A 45 -6.66 13.09 8.07
CA LYS A 45 -7.51 12.21 8.86
C LYS A 45 -8.91 12.17 8.22
N PRO A 46 -9.51 10.99 8.07
CA PRO A 46 -10.89 10.88 7.62
C PRO A 46 -11.81 11.78 8.47
N ASN A 47 -12.65 12.58 7.82
CA ASN A 47 -13.56 13.56 8.44
C ASN A 47 -12.90 14.74 9.20
N ASP A 48 -11.58 14.92 9.14
CA ASP A 48 -10.88 16.05 9.77
C ASP A 48 -9.59 16.44 9.02
N SER A 49 -9.75 17.25 7.97
CA SER A 49 -8.63 17.76 7.17
C SER A 49 -7.72 18.76 7.88
N SER A 50 -8.01 19.12 9.14
CA SER A 50 -7.06 19.89 9.96
C SER A 50 -5.95 19.02 10.56
N GLN A 51 -6.14 17.70 10.56
CA GLN A 51 -5.17 16.73 11.08
C GLN A 51 -4.54 15.94 9.93
N ASN A 52 -3.25 16.16 9.70
CA ASN A 52 -2.48 15.47 8.68
C ASN A 52 -1.39 14.61 9.31
N LEU A 53 -1.28 13.33 8.92
CA LEU A 53 -0.36 12.36 9.52
C LEU A 53 1.11 12.78 9.39
N ILE A 54 1.54 13.20 8.20
CA ILE A 54 2.92 13.67 7.96
C ILE A 54 3.23 14.88 8.85
N SER A 55 2.31 15.85 8.89
CA SER A 55 2.47 17.06 9.71
C SER A 55 2.60 16.70 11.20
N LYS A 56 1.80 15.73 11.67
CA LYS A 56 1.84 15.25 13.05
C LYS A 56 3.18 14.59 13.39
N ILE A 57 3.66 13.67 12.55
CA ILE A 57 4.94 12.97 12.72
C ILE A 57 6.10 13.99 12.78
N ILE A 58 6.13 14.96 11.85
CA ILE A 58 7.14 16.04 11.83
C ILE A 58 7.09 16.87 13.12
N SER A 59 5.89 17.27 13.57
CA SER A 59 5.73 18.06 14.80
C SER A 59 6.21 17.34 16.07
N GLN A 60 6.24 16.01 16.04
CA GLN A 60 6.76 15.17 17.12
C GLN A 60 8.27 14.91 17.02
N GLY A 61 8.93 15.49 16.01
CA GLY A 61 10.36 15.30 15.75
C GLY A 61 10.71 13.92 15.19
N ILE A 62 9.71 13.17 14.71
CA ILE A 62 9.92 11.89 14.04
C ILE A 62 10.20 12.20 12.56
N THR A 63 11.26 11.61 12.00
CA THR A 63 11.52 11.70 10.56
C THR A 63 10.83 10.53 9.87
N GLY A 64 9.85 10.84 9.02
CA GLY A 64 9.29 9.85 8.10
C GLY A 64 10.34 9.46 7.06
N LYS A 65 10.44 8.16 6.78
CA LYS A 65 11.32 7.62 5.74
C LYS A 65 10.48 7.07 4.61
N THR A 66 10.70 7.61 3.42
CA THR A 66 10.14 7.05 2.19
C THR A 66 10.78 5.70 1.90
N VAL A 67 9.96 4.65 1.76
CA VAL A 67 10.43 3.29 1.51
C VAL A 67 9.81 2.67 0.26
N ILE A 68 10.66 2.17 -0.62
CA ILE A 68 10.28 1.47 -1.85
C ILE A 68 10.92 0.08 -1.89
N SER A 69 10.55 -0.71 -2.90
CA SER A 69 11.09 -2.05 -3.13
C SER A 69 12.62 -2.09 -3.01
N GLY A 70 13.12 -3.02 -2.20
CA GLY A 70 14.55 -3.18 -1.92
C GLY A 70 15.02 -2.58 -0.60
N VAL A 71 14.24 -1.72 0.05
CA VAL A 71 14.56 -1.22 1.39
C VAL A 71 14.48 -2.34 2.43
N VAL A 72 15.53 -2.50 3.23
CA VAL A 72 15.63 -3.45 4.35
C VAL A 72 15.79 -2.68 5.65
N HIS A 73 15.10 -3.11 6.71
CA HIS A 73 15.27 -2.51 8.03
C HIS A 73 16.57 -3.00 8.66
N GLN A 74 17.27 -2.11 9.39
CA GLN A 74 18.59 -2.43 9.93
C GLN A 74 18.53 -3.44 11.09
N ASP A 75 17.56 -3.27 12.00
CA ASP A 75 17.45 -4.07 13.23
C ASP A 75 16.36 -5.15 13.21
N ILE A 76 15.45 -5.11 12.24
CA ILE A 76 14.26 -5.97 12.17
C ILE A 76 14.36 -6.67 10.82
N PRO A 77 14.13 -8.00 10.73
CA PRO A 77 14.29 -8.71 9.47
C PRO A 77 13.07 -8.53 8.56
N ILE A 78 12.78 -7.26 8.21
CA ILE A 78 11.74 -6.86 7.27
C ILE A 78 12.38 -6.23 6.03
N LYS A 79 11.79 -6.54 4.88
CA LYS A 79 12.14 -5.98 3.57
C LYS A 79 10.89 -5.49 2.85
N VAL A 80 11.00 -4.37 2.16
CA VAL A 80 9.96 -3.84 1.28
C VAL A 80 10.11 -4.49 -0.10
N LEU A 81 9.03 -5.08 -0.61
CA LEU A 81 8.99 -5.71 -1.94
C LEU A 81 8.21 -4.87 -2.97
N ALA A 82 7.24 -4.08 -2.52
CA ALA A 82 6.46 -3.19 -3.37
C ALA A 82 6.10 -1.90 -2.60
N PRO A 83 5.79 -0.80 -3.32
CA PRO A 83 5.88 -0.64 -4.78
C PRO A 83 7.34 -0.45 -5.24
N SER A 84 7.62 -0.62 -6.53
CA SER A 84 8.88 -0.15 -7.11
C SER A 84 8.88 1.37 -7.26
N GLU A 85 10.08 1.96 -7.33
CA GLU A 85 10.23 3.41 -7.54
C GLU A 85 9.56 3.86 -8.85
N GLY A 86 9.77 3.10 -9.94
CA GLY A 86 9.20 3.39 -11.24
C GLY A 86 7.68 3.27 -11.25
N HIS A 87 7.13 2.19 -10.67
CA HIS A 87 5.68 2.02 -10.57
C HIS A 87 5.03 3.13 -9.75
N TYR A 88 5.58 3.44 -8.58
CA TYR A 88 5.05 4.51 -7.72
C TYR A 88 5.11 5.88 -8.39
N SER A 89 6.16 6.18 -9.16
CA SER A 89 6.28 7.44 -9.92
C SER A 89 5.15 7.62 -10.93
N GLU A 90 4.69 6.55 -11.59
CA GLU A 90 3.54 6.62 -12.49
C GLU A 90 2.23 6.82 -11.72
N LEU A 91 2.04 6.14 -10.59
CA LEU A 91 0.87 6.32 -9.73
C LEU A 91 0.74 7.76 -9.22
N VAL A 92 1.85 8.43 -8.92
CA VAL A 92 1.84 9.83 -8.46
C VAL A 92 1.27 10.77 -9.51
N LYS A 93 1.49 10.51 -10.80
CA LYS A 93 0.89 11.30 -11.89
C LYS A 93 -0.64 11.19 -11.91
N GLU A 94 -1.16 10.01 -11.59
CA GLU A 94 -2.59 9.75 -11.45
C GLU A 94 -3.14 10.43 -10.20
N MET A 95 -2.48 10.27 -9.04
CA MET A 95 -2.86 10.95 -7.79
C MET A 95 -2.92 12.47 -7.98
N VAL A 96 -1.91 13.07 -8.63
CA VAL A 96 -1.88 14.50 -8.96
C VAL A 96 -3.06 14.92 -9.82
N ALA A 97 -3.46 14.09 -10.80
CA ALA A 97 -4.63 14.36 -11.63
C ALA A 97 -5.93 14.37 -10.82
N ASP A 98 -6.08 13.42 -9.90
CA ASP A 98 -7.25 13.30 -9.02
C ASP A 98 -7.38 14.51 -8.09
N PHE A 99 -6.31 14.88 -7.39
CA PHE A 99 -6.30 16.06 -6.51
C PHE A 99 -6.45 17.39 -7.27
N GLY A 100 -6.18 17.42 -8.58
CA GLY A 100 -6.28 18.60 -9.43
C GLY A 100 -7.69 18.91 -9.95
N LEU A 101 -8.60 17.93 -10.04
CA LEU A 101 -9.91 18.11 -10.70
C LEU A 101 -11.12 17.43 -10.04
N LYS A 102 -10.94 16.43 -9.17
CA LYS A 102 -12.06 15.78 -8.47
C LYS A 102 -11.78 15.78 -6.97
N THR A 103 -12.49 16.63 -6.25
CA THR A 103 -12.66 16.45 -4.80
C THR A 103 -13.29 15.08 -4.60
N TYR A 104 -12.51 14.15 -4.06
CA TYR A 104 -12.98 12.84 -3.62
C TYR A 104 -14.24 13.04 -2.75
N GLU A 105 -15.41 12.71 -3.32
CA GLU A 105 -16.57 12.42 -2.50
C GLU A 105 -16.40 10.98 -2.03
N GLU A 106 -16.36 10.81 -0.72
CA GLU A 106 -16.26 9.52 -0.03
C GLU A 106 -17.35 8.56 -0.54
N SER A 107 -17.01 7.70 -1.50
CA SER A 107 -17.89 6.61 -1.93
C SER A 107 -17.56 5.35 -1.14
N ASP A 108 -18.51 4.98 -0.27
CA ASP A 108 -18.78 3.68 0.33
C ASP A 108 -17.81 3.12 1.39
N THR A 109 -18.00 3.61 2.62
CA THR A 109 -17.67 2.87 3.86
C THR A 109 -18.68 1.75 4.18
N SER A 110 -19.54 1.36 3.24
CA SER A 110 -20.64 0.40 3.46
C SER A 110 -20.27 -1.08 3.27
N VAL A 111 -19.02 -1.40 2.91
CA VAL A 111 -18.56 -2.78 2.66
C VAL A 111 -17.90 -3.44 3.88
N TYR A 112 -17.77 -2.74 5.01
CA TYR A 112 -17.22 -3.30 6.24
C TYR A 112 -18.32 -3.95 7.09
N ASP A 113 -18.69 -5.19 6.74
CA ASP A 113 -19.33 -6.10 7.70
C ASP A 113 -18.28 -7.09 8.23
N GLU A 114 -17.79 -6.84 9.44
CA GLU A 114 -16.87 -7.69 10.19
C GLU A 114 -17.43 -9.10 10.49
N ASN A 115 -18.69 -9.38 10.15
CA ASN A 115 -19.37 -10.67 10.33
C ASN A 115 -19.81 -11.34 9.03
N ALA A 116 -19.45 -10.83 7.85
CA ALA A 116 -19.84 -11.44 6.58
C ALA A 116 -19.08 -12.77 6.36
N LEU A 117 -19.78 -13.89 6.53
CA LEU A 117 -19.31 -15.18 6.03
C LEU A 117 -19.45 -15.22 4.50
N PRO A 118 -18.43 -15.64 3.75
CA PRO A 118 -18.52 -15.72 2.30
C PRO A 118 -19.61 -16.72 1.88
N ASP A 119 -20.53 -16.29 1.01
CA ASP A 119 -21.56 -17.14 0.43
C ASP A 119 -20.93 -18.10 -0.59
N GLU A 120 -21.24 -19.40 -0.48
CA GLU A 120 -20.76 -20.44 -1.41
C GLU A 120 -21.15 -20.15 -2.86
N SER A 121 -22.14 -19.28 -3.09
CA SER A 121 -22.53 -18.82 -4.43
C SER A 121 -21.58 -17.77 -5.04
N GLU A 122 -20.88 -16.98 -4.22
CA GLU A 122 -19.88 -15.99 -4.68
C GLU A 122 -18.54 -16.65 -5.07
N VAL A 123 -18.25 -17.82 -4.51
CA VAL A 123 -17.03 -18.60 -4.80
C VAL A 123 -16.99 -19.13 -6.26
N LYS A 124 -18.11 -19.06 -7.00
CA LYS A 124 -18.23 -19.67 -8.34
C LYS A 124 -18.67 -18.74 -9.47
N SER A 125 -18.83 -17.44 -9.25
CA SER A 125 -19.27 -16.53 -10.31
C SER A 125 -18.18 -15.54 -10.73
N VAL A 126 -17.60 -15.82 -11.90
CA VAL A 126 -16.89 -14.92 -12.82
C VAL A 126 -15.53 -14.42 -12.33
N ILE A 127 -14.50 -15.13 -12.80
CA ILE A 127 -13.12 -14.66 -12.94
C ILE A 127 -13.13 -13.58 -14.05
N ASP A 128 -12.36 -12.53 -13.85
CA ASP A 128 -12.15 -11.36 -14.72
C ASP A 128 -13.28 -10.32 -14.70
N LEU A 129 -13.02 -9.12 -14.15
CA LEU A 129 -13.07 -7.85 -14.92
C LEU A 129 -12.99 -6.54 -14.10
N ASP A 130 -13.09 -6.56 -12.77
CA ASP A 130 -13.02 -5.32 -11.98
C ASP A 130 -11.72 -5.31 -11.14
N ASP A 131 -10.59 -4.91 -11.71
CA ASP A 131 -9.38 -4.62 -10.92
C ASP A 131 -9.61 -3.32 -10.12
N ASP A 132 -9.11 -3.27 -8.89
CA ASP A 132 -9.13 -2.05 -8.10
C ASP A 132 -8.20 -1.00 -8.72
N SER A 133 -8.80 -0.07 -9.46
CA SER A 133 -8.08 1.01 -10.16
C SER A 133 -7.63 2.15 -9.24
N SER A 134 -7.80 2.04 -7.93
CA SER A 134 -7.36 3.07 -6.98
C SER A 134 -5.83 3.20 -6.97
N PRO A 135 -5.26 4.35 -7.35
CA PRO A 135 -3.81 4.55 -7.31
C PRO A 135 -3.27 4.48 -5.88
N TYR A 136 -4.13 4.69 -4.86
CA TYR A 136 -3.76 4.59 -3.45
C TYR A 136 -3.54 3.15 -3.01
N ASN A 137 -4.43 2.24 -3.42
CA ASN A 137 -4.28 0.82 -3.12
C ASN A 137 -3.12 0.22 -3.93
N ALA A 138 -2.94 0.69 -5.17
CA ALA A 138 -1.77 0.37 -5.99
C ALA A 138 -0.43 0.85 -5.37
N SER A 139 -0.50 1.82 -4.45
CA SER A 139 0.69 2.36 -3.79
C SER A 139 1.06 1.65 -2.47
N SER A 140 0.34 0.59 -2.10
CA SER A 140 0.53 -0.14 -0.85
C SER A 140 1.94 -0.69 -0.66
N ILE A 141 2.49 -0.50 0.53
CA ILE A 141 3.76 -1.11 0.94
C ILE A 141 3.55 -2.61 1.16
N VAL A 142 4.26 -3.45 0.40
CA VAL A 142 4.30 -4.90 0.61
C VAL A 142 5.57 -5.27 1.37
N LEU A 143 5.40 -5.97 2.49
CA LEU A 143 6.48 -6.34 3.40
C LEU A 143 6.72 -7.84 3.43
N LEU A 144 7.99 -8.23 3.32
CA LEU A 144 8.48 -9.58 3.60
C LEU A 144 9.18 -9.58 4.96
N PHE A 145 8.76 -10.48 5.85
CA PHE A 145 9.36 -10.68 7.17
C PHE A 145 9.96 -12.09 7.28
N GLU A 146 11.23 -12.18 7.68
CA GLU A 146 12.00 -13.42 7.75
C GLU A 146 12.75 -13.52 9.09
N PRO A 147 12.12 -14.00 10.18
CA PRO A 147 12.71 -14.01 11.52
C PRO A 147 13.94 -14.93 11.69
N GLY A 148 14.31 -15.70 10.66
CA GLY A 148 15.52 -16.53 10.63
C GLY A 148 15.31 -17.99 11.03
N ASP A 149 14.08 -18.41 11.35
CA ASP A 149 13.69 -19.80 11.63
C ASP A 149 13.31 -20.59 10.36
N GLY A 150 13.48 -19.97 9.18
CA GLY A 150 13.10 -20.54 7.89
C GLY A 150 11.65 -20.25 7.49
N THR A 151 10.88 -19.54 8.32
CA THR A 151 9.55 -19.07 7.96
C THR A 151 9.60 -17.73 7.23
N LYS A 152 8.69 -17.55 6.28
CA LYS A 152 8.51 -16.30 5.51
C LYS A 152 7.07 -15.81 5.62
N TYR A 153 6.90 -14.56 6.01
CA TYR A 153 5.61 -13.90 6.10
C TYR A 153 5.52 -12.78 5.09
N LEU A 154 4.51 -12.82 4.23
CA LEU A 154 4.23 -11.76 3.25
C LEU A 154 2.99 -10.98 3.68
N PHE A 155 3.14 -9.68 3.88
CA PHE A 155 2.07 -8.76 4.20
C PHE A 155 1.82 -7.83 3.01
N THR A 156 0.70 -8.01 2.31
CA THR A 156 0.44 -7.30 1.04
C THR A 156 -0.32 -5.98 1.20
N GLY A 157 -0.59 -5.53 2.43
CA GLY A 157 -1.35 -4.30 2.66
C GLY A 157 -2.73 -4.37 1.99
N ASP A 158 -3.04 -3.38 1.16
CA ASP A 158 -4.20 -3.33 0.25
C ASP A 158 -3.75 -3.30 -1.22
N ALA A 159 -2.57 -3.85 -1.53
CA ALA A 159 -2.02 -3.88 -2.89
C ALA A 159 -3.01 -4.52 -3.88
N ASN A 160 -3.24 -3.85 -5.00
CA ASN A 160 -4.06 -4.36 -6.09
C ASN A 160 -3.28 -5.34 -7.00
N CYS A 161 -3.96 -5.88 -8.01
CA CYS A 161 -3.37 -6.90 -8.88
C CYS A 161 -2.15 -6.37 -9.64
N ALA A 162 -2.23 -5.15 -10.18
CA ALA A 162 -1.13 -4.52 -10.92
C ALA A 162 0.15 -4.41 -10.06
N SER A 163 0.01 -4.00 -8.80
CA SER A 163 1.13 -3.83 -7.88
C SER A 163 1.76 -5.15 -7.47
N LEU A 164 0.93 -6.18 -7.25
CA LEU A 164 1.39 -7.51 -6.93
C LEU A 164 2.10 -8.15 -8.13
N MET A 165 1.62 -7.94 -9.35
CA MET A 165 2.31 -8.43 -10.56
C MET A 165 3.64 -7.70 -10.80
N ASP A 166 3.69 -6.37 -10.67
CA ASP A 166 4.97 -5.62 -10.74
C ASP A 166 5.99 -6.15 -9.73
N MET A 167 5.53 -6.46 -8.51
CA MET A 167 6.37 -7.08 -7.49
C MET A 167 6.85 -8.47 -7.93
N ILE A 168 5.94 -9.36 -8.34
CA ILE A 168 6.25 -10.74 -8.72
C ILE A 168 7.27 -10.77 -9.87
N ASP A 169 7.08 -9.95 -10.89
CA ASP A 169 7.96 -9.91 -12.07
C ASP A 169 9.39 -9.48 -11.73
N ARG A 170 9.57 -8.75 -10.62
CA ARG A 170 10.89 -8.28 -10.15
C ARG A 170 11.50 -9.17 -9.06
N CYS A 171 10.66 -9.83 -8.26
CA CYS A 171 11.13 -10.67 -7.17
C CYS A 171 11.65 -12.00 -7.71
N ASN A 172 12.98 -12.13 -7.83
CA ASN A 172 13.61 -13.37 -8.28
C ASN A 172 13.92 -14.30 -7.08
N GLY A 173 12.98 -15.20 -6.77
CA GLY A 173 13.11 -16.23 -5.72
C GLY A 173 12.82 -15.77 -4.29
N GLU A 174 12.55 -14.47 -4.08
CA GLU A 174 12.20 -13.93 -2.76
C GLU A 174 10.85 -14.47 -2.26
N LEU A 175 9.92 -14.68 -3.20
CA LEU A 175 8.59 -15.23 -2.98
C LEU A 175 8.59 -16.76 -2.86
N ASP A 176 9.74 -17.42 -3.02
CA ASP A 176 9.79 -18.87 -2.86
C ASP A 176 9.55 -19.24 -1.39
N ASN A 177 8.68 -20.24 -1.17
CA ASN A 177 8.36 -20.81 0.13
C ASN A 177 7.75 -19.81 1.13
N ILE A 178 6.86 -18.91 0.69
CA ILE A 178 6.03 -18.12 1.62
C ILE A 178 5.25 -19.06 2.55
N THR A 179 5.48 -18.92 3.85
CA THR A 179 4.84 -19.74 4.88
C THR A 179 3.45 -19.23 5.20
N ILE A 180 3.34 -17.91 5.38
CA ILE A 180 2.09 -17.20 5.68
C ILE A 180 1.93 -16.01 4.75
N LEU A 181 0.76 -15.95 4.09
CA LEU A 181 0.33 -14.82 3.28
C LEU A 181 -0.83 -14.10 3.97
N LYS A 182 -0.63 -12.84 4.36
CA LYS A 182 -1.74 -11.93 4.69
C LYS A 182 -2.21 -11.32 3.38
N VAL A 183 -3.40 -11.72 2.91
CA VAL A 183 -3.95 -11.29 1.61
C VAL A 183 -4.32 -9.80 1.62
N SER A 184 -4.31 -9.18 0.44
CA SER A 184 -4.65 -7.76 0.30
C SER A 184 -6.15 -7.56 0.47
N HIS A 185 -6.57 -6.47 1.12
CA HIS A 185 -7.97 -6.04 1.21
C HIS A 185 -8.96 -7.19 1.53
N HIS A 186 -8.63 -7.99 2.55
CA HIS A 186 -9.41 -9.17 2.99
C HIS A 186 -9.62 -10.27 1.94
N GLY A 187 -8.78 -10.34 0.91
CA GLY A 187 -8.92 -11.31 -0.18
C GLY A 187 -10.01 -10.95 -1.18
N SER A 188 -10.38 -9.66 -1.25
CA SER A 188 -11.28 -9.16 -2.28
C SER A 188 -10.83 -9.61 -3.67
N LYS A 189 -11.79 -10.12 -4.45
CA LYS A 189 -11.62 -10.55 -5.85
C LYS A 189 -11.05 -9.45 -6.77
N HIS A 190 -11.12 -8.19 -6.32
CA HIS A 190 -10.62 -7.01 -7.03
C HIS A 190 -9.12 -6.77 -6.80
N ASN A 191 -8.49 -7.39 -5.79
CA ASN A 191 -7.10 -7.11 -5.39
C ASN A 191 -6.20 -8.37 -5.43
N MET A 192 -6.78 -9.58 -5.49
CA MET A 192 -6.05 -10.84 -5.47
C MET A 192 -6.69 -11.88 -6.39
N THR A 193 -5.93 -12.39 -7.37
CA THR A 193 -6.39 -13.46 -8.28
C THR A 193 -5.74 -14.81 -7.92
N THR A 194 -6.36 -15.91 -8.37
CA THR A 194 -5.78 -17.25 -8.23
C THR A 194 -4.38 -17.34 -8.86
N GLU A 195 -4.16 -16.66 -9.99
CA GLU A 195 -2.85 -16.63 -10.65
C GLU A 195 -1.79 -15.96 -9.76
N ILE A 196 -2.12 -14.83 -9.13
CA ILE A 196 -1.21 -14.14 -8.20
C ILE A 196 -0.89 -15.04 -7.01
N ILE A 197 -1.89 -15.71 -6.44
CA ILE A 197 -1.71 -16.65 -5.33
C ILE A 197 -0.78 -17.79 -5.76
N GLU A 198 -0.99 -18.40 -6.92
CA GLU A 198 -0.15 -19.48 -7.44
C GLU A 198 1.30 -19.06 -7.69
N LYS A 199 1.52 -17.80 -8.12
CA LYS A 199 2.86 -17.24 -8.31
C LYS A 199 3.57 -16.93 -6.99
N ILE A 200 2.83 -16.49 -5.96
CA ILE A 200 3.38 -16.18 -4.63
C ILE A 200 3.60 -17.44 -3.80
N THR A 201 2.79 -18.48 -3.99
CA THR A 201 2.74 -19.62 -3.08
C THR A 201 3.14 -20.92 -3.77
N SER A 202 4.37 -21.36 -3.52
CA SER A 202 4.79 -22.70 -3.89
C SER A 202 4.14 -23.73 -2.96
N LYS A 203 3.23 -24.56 -3.48
CA LYS A 203 2.61 -25.78 -2.88
C LYS A 203 2.70 -25.93 -1.35
N ASN A 204 1.55 -25.75 -0.68
CA ASN A 204 1.30 -25.82 0.78
C ASN A 204 1.66 -24.56 1.56
N PHE A 205 0.75 -23.58 1.57
CA PHE A 205 0.85 -22.36 2.37
C PHE A 205 -0.41 -22.19 3.22
N ASN A 206 -0.30 -21.39 4.29
CA ASN A 206 -1.46 -20.91 5.05
C ASN A 206 -1.72 -19.44 4.67
N TYR A 207 -2.97 -19.05 4.49
CA TYR A 207 -3.34 -17.64 4.33
C TYR A 207 -4.24 -17.17 5.47
N ILE A 208 -4.22 -15.88 5.72
CA ILE A 208 -5.05 -15.20 6.72
C ILE A 208 -5.73 -14.03 6.01
N SER A 209 -7.06 -13.95 6.07
CA SER A 209 -7.89 -12.83 5.58
C SER A 209 -8.30 -11.89 6.71
#